data_AF-A0A0K3ANU0-F1
#
_entry.id   AF-A0A0K3ANU0-F1
#
_cell.length_a   1.000
_cell.length_b   1.000
_cell.length_c   1.000
_cell.angle_alpha   90.00
_cell.angle_beta   90.00
_cell.angle_gamma   90.00
#
_symmetry.space_group_name_H-M   'P 1'
#
loop_
_entity.id
_entity.type
_entity.pdbx_description
1 polymer ?
#
loop_
_entity_poly.entity_id
_entity_poly.type
_entity_poly.pdbx_seq_one_letter_code
_entity_poly.pdbx_strand_id
1 'polypeptide(L)'
;MYSNISMTISSILLSVKTFLLSTIDRIKTFTVPTSGKFNIVILCGALNIFLFGVGTLVMGVLNEVYEDVLIGVCQMIPIVGWLWSIVWGISMITQKMNENNDTYQPSRSLITSEEP
;
A
#
# COMPACT_ATOMS: atom_id res chain seq x y z
N MET A 1 -8.42 27.83 -31.22
CA MET A 1 -9.16 27.59 -29.96
C MET A 1 -9.45 26.10 -29.73
N TYR A 2 -10.08 25.38 -30.68
CA TYR A 2 -10.36 23.94 -30.57
C TYR A 2 -9.13 23.03 -30.40
N SER A 3 -8.01 23.35 -31.04
CA SER A 3 -6.76 22.54 -30.94
C SER A 3 -6.16 22.55 -29.52
N ASN A 4 -6.18 23.70 -28.82
CA ASN A 4 -5.67 23.81 -27.45
C ASN A 4 -6.58 23.09 -26.44
N ILE A 5 -7.89 23.13 -26.67
CA ILE A 5 -8.88 22.42 -25.84
C ILE A 5 -8.72 20.91 -26.01
N SER A 6 -8.59 20.42 -27.25
CA SER A 6 -8.39 19.01 -27.57
C SER A 6 -7.07 18.46 -26.99
N MET A 7 -5.97 19.22 -27.06
CA MET A 7 -4.71 18.83 -26.41
C MET A 7 -4.85 18.74 -24.89
N THR A 8 -5.48 19.73 -24.25
CA THR A 8 -5.67 19.75 -22.79
C THR A 8 -6.48 18.55 -22.30
N ILE A 9 -7.58 18.23 -23.00
CA ILE A 9 -8.41 17.05 -22.68
C ILE A 9 -7.59 15.76 -22.82
N SER A 10 -6.78 15.64 -23.88
CA SER A 10 -5.95 14.46 -24.13
C SER A 10 -4.88 14.26 -23.04
N SER A 11 -4.25 15.35 -22.59
CA SER A 11 -3.29 15.32 -21.48
C SER A 11 -3.96 14.91 -20.17
N ILE A 12 -5.12 15.48 -19.85
CA ILE A 12 -5.88 15.12 -18.65
C ILE A 12 -6.28 13.64 -18.70
N LEU A 13 -6.78 13.17 -19.84
CA LEU A 13 -7.18 11.77 -20.02
C LEU A 13 -5.98 10.82 -19.86
N LEU A 14 -4.81 11.21 -20.38
CA LEU A 14 -3.59 10.43 -20.23
C LEU A 14 -3.16 10.37 -18.75
N SER A 15 -3.18 11.48 -18.04
CA SER A 15 -2.85 11.54 -16.60
C SER A 15 -3.79 10.69 -15.75
N VAL A 16 -5.09 10.75 -16.02
CA VAL A 16 -6.08 9.89 -15.33
C VAL A 16 -5.81 8.43 -15.64
N LYS A 17 -5.53 8.09 -16.90
CA LYS A 17 -5.22 6.71 -17.30
C LYS A 17 -3.96 6.18 -16.62
N THR A 18 -2.87 6.96 -16.59
CA THR A 18 -1.63 6.55 -15.93
C THR A 18 -1.84 6.36 -14.42
N PHE A 19 -2.63 7.21 -13.79
CA PHE A 19 -2.93 7.11 -12.36
C PHE A 19 -3.77 5.86 -12.03
N LEU A 20 -4.79 5.56 -12.85
CA LEU A 20 -5.59 4.35 -12.68
C LEU A 20 -4.78 3.07 -12.93
N LEU A 21 -3.91 3.07 -13.95
CA LEU A 21 -3.01 1.94 -14.21
C LEU A 21 -2.04 1.72 -13.06
N SER A 22 -1.43 2.78 -12.51
CA SER A 22 -0.57 2.71 -11.31
C SER A 22 -1.31 2.08 -10.12
N THR A 23 -2.54 2.50 -9.87
CA THR A 23 -3.37 1.95 -8.78
C THR A 23 -3.67 0.46 -8.99
N ILE A 24 -4.03 0.06 -10.22
CA ILE A 24 -4.32 -1.34 -10.56
C ILE A 24 -3.06 -2.20 -10.43
N ASP A 25 -1.91 -1.70 -10.85
CA ASP A 25 -0.65 -2.43 -10.73
C ASP A 25 -0.30 -2.66 -9.27
N ARG A 26 -0.46 -1.65 -8.38
CA ARG A 26 -0.24 -1.83 -6.93
C ARG A 26 -1.19 -2.84 -6.30
N ILE A 27 -2.44 -2.90 -6.78
CA ILE A 27 -3.41 -3.93 -6.38
C ILE A 27 -2.93 -5.33 -6.84
N LYS A 28 -2.44 -5.46 -8.08
CA LYS A 28 -1.97 -6.74 -8.62
C LYS A 28 -0.67 -7.22 -7.98
N THR A 29 0.24 -6.30 -7.68
CA THR A 29 1.54 -6.60 -7.07
C THR A 29 1.45 -6.75 -5.55
N PHE A 30 0.27 -6.55 -4.94
CA PHE A 30 0.07 -6.59 -3.50
C PHE A 30 1.08 -5.69 -2.74
N THR A 31 1.40 -4.53 -3.33
CA THR A 31 2.33 -3.57 -2.74
C THR A 31 1.62 -2.71 -1.72
N VAL A 32 1.53 -3.22 -0.49
CA VAL A 32 0.89 -2.54 0.64
C VAL A 32 1.81 -1.52 1.30
N PRO A 33 1.26 -0.45 1.90
CA PRO A 33 2.06 0.55 2.58
C PRO A 33 2.61 0.00 3.91
N THR A 34 3.88 -0.39 3.93
CA THR A 34 4.62 -0.78 5.16
C THR A 34 5.62 0.28 5.64
N SER A 35 5.64 1.45 4.98
CA SER A 35 6.52 2.57 5.28
C SER A 35 6.17 3.18 6.63
N GLY A 36 7.01 2.96 7.64
CA GLY A 36 6.83 3.49 8.98
C GLY A 36 7.29 2.57 10.11
N LYS A 37 7.08 3.02 11.36
CA LYS A 37 7.39 2.25 12.56
C LYS A 37 6.48 1.01 12.62
N PHE A 38 7.04 -0.11 13.08
CA PHE A 38 6.32 -1.40 13.23
C PHE A 38 4.94 -1.25 13.89
N ASN A 39 4.89 -0.57 15.05
CA ASN A 39 3.66 -0.36 15.81
C ASN A 39 2.59 0.44 15.04
N ILE A 40 3.01 1.42 14.22
CA ILE A 40 2.09 2.27 13.46
C ILE A 40 1.49 1.48 12.30
N VAL A 41 2.31 0.71 11.59
CA VAL A 41 1.87 -0.12 10.46
C VAL A 41 0.93 -1.22 10.92
N ILE A 42 1.22 -1.88 12.04
CA ILE A 42 0.33 -2.89 12.62
C ILE A 42 -0.98 -2.27 13.08
N LEU A 43 -0.92 -1.12 13.76
CA LEU A 43 -2.13 -0.43 14.20
C LEU A 43 -2.97 -0.01 12.99
N CYS A 44 -2.36 0.52 11.92
CA CYS A 44 -3.06 0.88 10.70
C CYS A 44 -3.63 -0.35 9.97
N GLY A 45 -2.90 -1.47 9.91
CA GLY A 45 -3.39 -2.73 9.35
C GLY A 45 -4.62 -3.26 10.10
N ALA A 46 -4.58 -3.24 11.44
CA ALA A 46 -5.72 -3.59 12.28
C ALA A 46 -6.89 -2.61 12.09
N LEU A 47 -6.62 -1.31 12.07
CA LEU A 47 -7.63 -0.27 11.83
C LEU A 47 -8.29 -0.45 10.46
N ASN A 48 -7.54 -0.87 9.44
CA ASN A 48 -8.06 -1.16 8.12
C ASN A 48 -9.13 -2.26 8.16
N ILE A 49 -8.88 -3.33 8.91
CA ILE A 49 -9.79 -4.47 9.06
C ILE A 49 -11.12 -4.05 9.70
N PHE A 50 -11.08 -3.19 10.72
CA PHE A 50 -12.27 -2.78 11.48
C PHE A 50 -13.02 -1.58 10.87
N LEU A 51 -12.33 -0.64 10.23
CA LEU A 51 -12.89 0.61 9.71
C LEU A 51 -12.91 0.67 8.17
N PHE A 52 -13.05 -0.47 7.48
CA PHE A 52 -13.38 -0.50 6.04
C PHE A 52 -12.47 0.40 5.16
N GLY A 53 -11.15 0.24 5.26
CA GLY A 53 -10.19 0.97 4.40
C GLY A 53 -9.53 2.19 5.03
N VAL A 54 -9.97 2.61 6.22
CA VAL A 54 -9.40 3.80 6.91
C VAL A 54 -7.92 3.62 7.25
N GLY A 55 -7.47 2.41 7.56
CA GLY A 55 -6.06 2.15 7.83
C GLY A 55 -5.13 2.41 6.64
N THR A 56 -5.56 1.97 5.45
CA THR A 56 -4.84 2.21 4.19
C THR A 56 -4.88 3.69 3.82
N LEU A 57 -6.02 4.35 4.03
CA LEU A 57 -6.16 5.79 3.81
C LEU A 57 -5.21 6.60 4.69
N VAL A 58 -5.16 6.30 5.99
CA VAL A 58 -4.26 6.98 6.94
C VAL A 58 -2.80 6.75 6.55
N MET A 59 -2.42 5.53 6.17
CA MET A 59 -1.05 5.25 5.72
C MET A 59 -0.69 5.95 4.40
N GLY A 60 -1.65 6.08 3.47
CA GLY A 60 -1.46 6.83 2.23
C GLY A 60 -1.25 8.32 2.49
N VAL A 61 -1.99 8.90 3.44
CA VAL A 61 -1.80 10.30 3.86
C VAL A 61 -0.45 10.49 4.56
N LEU A 62 -0.06 9.58 5.45
CA LEU A 62 1.20 9.67 6.20
C LEU A 62 2.44 9.52 5.32
N ASN A 63 2.34 8.77 4.22
CA ASN A 63 3.44 8.53 3.29
C ASN A 63 3.35 9.34 2.00
N GLU A 64 2.36 10.24 1.89
CA GLU A 64 2.10 11.05 0.68
C GLU A 64 1.91 10.21 -0.60
N VAL A 65 1.38 8.99 -0.47
CA VAL A 65 1.10 8.07 -1.59
C VAL A 65 -0.38 8.16 -1.95
N TYR A 66 -0.69 8.94 -2.98
CA TYR A 66 -2.06 9.19 -3.41
C TYR A 66 -2.78 7.92 -3.90
N GLU A 67 -2.05 6.94 -4.43
CA GLU A 67 -2.61 5.64 -4.81
C GLU A 67 -3.15 4.87 -3.59
N ASP A 68 -2.47 4.92 -2.45
CA ASP A 68 -2.95 4.30 -1.20
C ASP A 68 -4.19 4.99 -0.65
N VAL A 69 -4.25 6.32 -0.76
CA VAL A 69 -5.43 7.10 -0.39
C VAL A 69 -6.63 6.68 -1.25
N LEU A 70 -6.43 6.56 -2.57
CA LEU A 70 -7.49 6.13 -3.48
C LEU A 70 -7.97 4.71 -3.18
N ILE A 71 -7.04 3.78 -2.90
CA ILE A 71 -7.38 2.40 -2.53
C ILE A 71 -8.18 2.37 -1.22
N GLY A 72 -7.78 3.17 -0.21
CA GLY A 72 -8.51 3.31 1.04
C GLY A 72 -9.93 3.87 0.83
N VAL A 73 -10.10 4.85 -0.04
CA VAL A 73 -11.42 5.40 -0.40
C VAL A 73 -12.27 4.36 -1.14
N CYS A 74 -11.68 3.61 -2.08
CA CYS A 74 -12.37 2.52 -2.78
C CYS A 74 -12.79 1.38 -1.82
N GLN A 75 -12.04 1.15 -0.76
CA GLN A 75 -12.35 0.15 0.28
C GLN A 75 -13.53 0.53 1.17
N MET A 76 -13.98 1.79 1.17
CA MET A 76 -15.19 2.21 1.89
C MET A 76 -16.50 1.73 1.23
N ILE A 77 -16.43 1.10 0.05
CA ILE A 77 -17.61 0.50 -0.59
C ILE A 77 -18.12 -0.68 0.26
N PRO A 78 -19.40 -0.69 0.67
CA PRO A 78 -19.93 -1.71 1.57
C PRO A 78 -19.80 -3.12 0.98
N ILE A 79 -19.53 -4.10 1.84
CA ILE A 79 -19.38 -5.54 1.57
C ILE A 79 -18.12 -5.90 0.75
N VAL A 80 -17.98 -5.42 -0.49
CA VAL A 80 -16.83 -5.79 -1.36
C VAL A 80 -15.55 -5.10 -0.90
N GLY A 81 -15.64 -3.81 -0.57
CA GLY A 81 -14.51 -3.04 -0.04
C GLY A 81 -14.09 -3.53 1.34
N TRP A 82 -15.02 -4.06 2.15
CA TRP A 82 -14.71 -4.66 3.44
C TRP A 82 -13.83 -5.90 3.34
N LEU A 83 -14.26 -6.88 2.53
CA LEU A 83 -13.49 -8.12 2.34
C LEU A 83 -12.10 -7.81 1.78
N TRP A 84 -12.02 -6.85 0.86
CA TRP A 84 -10.77 -6.35 0.32
C TRP A 84 -9.89 -5.68 1.39
N SER A 85 -10.50 -4.91 2.29
CA SER A 85 -9.84 -4.24 3.41
C SER A 85 -9.21 -5.23 4.40
N ILE A 86 -9.86 -6.39 4.61
CA ILE A 86 -9.32 -7.47 5.46
C ILE A 86 -8.02 -8.03 4.86
N VAL A 87 -8.05 -8.39 3.57
CA VAL A 87 -6.89 -8.95 2.87
C VAL A 87 -5.71 -7.96 2.87
N TRP A 88 -6.00 -6.67 2.67
CA TRP A 88 -4.99 -5.61 2.73
C TRP A 88 -4.41 -5.40 4.13
N GLY A 89 -5.26 -5.41 5.16
CA GLY A 89 -4.82 -5.30 6.55
C GLY A 89 -3.91 -6.45 6.98
N ILE A 90 -4.26 -7.69 6.61
CA ILE A 90 -3.43 -8.87 6.87
C ILE A 90 -2.09 -8.80 6.13
N SER A 91 -2.10 -8.32 4.88
CA SER A 91 -0.86 -8.17 4.10
C SER A 91 0.08 -7.14 4.72
N MET A 92 -0.44 -5.99 5.19
CA MET A 92 0.37 -4.99 5.90
C MET A 92 1.06 -5.58 7.13
N ILE A 93 0.30 -6.34 7.95
CA ILE A 93 0.83 -6.97 9.16
C ILE A 93 1.89 -8.02 8.80
N THR A 94 1.57 -8.93 7.87
CA THR A 94 2.47 -10.03 7.47
C THR A 94 3.78 -9.50 6.89
N GLN A 95 3.73 -8.54 5.97
CA GLN A 95 4.94 -7.96 5.38
C GLN A 95 5.79 -7.25 6.44
N LYS A 96 5.16 -6.46 7.33
CA LYS A 96 5.90 -5.76 8.38
C LYS A 96 6.50 -6.70 9.43
N MET A 97 5.82 -7.79 9.75
CA MET A 97 6.36 -8.85 10.61
C MET A 97 7.57 -9.53 9.97
N ASN A 98 7.52 -9.81 8.67
CA ASN A 98 8.65 -10.42 7.97
C ASN A 98 9.88 -9.49 7.96
N GLU A 99 9.69 -8.20 7.66
CA GLU A 99 10.76 -7.19 7.73
C GLU A 99 11.42 -7.13 9.13
N ASN A 100 10.64 -7.27 10.21
CA ASN A 100 11.18 -7.27 11.57
C ASN A 100 12.03 -8.50 11.87
N ASN A 101 11.61 -9.68 11.40
CA ASN A 101 12.34 -10.93 11.60
C ASN A 101 13.70 -10.92 10.88
N ASP A 102 13.77 -10.37 9.66
CA ASP A 102 15.02 -10.25 8.91
C ASP A 102 15.99 -9.27 9.57
N THR A 103 15.48 -8.19 10.17
CA THR A 103 16.30 -7.22 10.93
C THR A 103 16.95 -7.84 12.18
N TYR A 104 16.38 -8.92 12.72
CA TYR A 104 16.95 -9.69 13.84
C TYR A 104 17.96 -10.78 13.41
N GLN A 105 18.14 -11.01 12.11
CA GLN A 105 19.09 -11.99 11.56
C GLN A 105 20.40 -11.39 10.94
N PRO A 106 21.03 -10.31 11.44
CA PRO A 106 22.22 -9.77 10.78
C PRO A 106 23.52 -10.57 11.02
N SER A 107 23.54 -11.57 11.94
CA SER A 107 24.81 -12.17 12.41
C SER A 107 24.96 -13.69 12.20
N ARG A 108 23.96 -14.39 11.65
CA ARG A 108 23.99 -15.87 11.61
C ARG A 108 24.86 -16.45 10.51
N SER A 109 25.20 -15.68 9.48
CA SER A 109 26.02 -16.12 8.34
C SER A 109 27.54 -15.94 8.53
N LEU A 110 28.00 -15.24 9.57
CA LEU A 110 29.43 -15.04 9.85
C LEU A 110 30.02 -16.07 10.82
N ILE A 111 29.19 -16.93 11.43
CA ILE A 111 29.63 -17.88 12.45
C ILE A 111 29.95 -19.27 11.85
N THR A 112 29.54 -19.55 10.62
CA THR A 112 29.75 -20.87 9.98
C THR A 112 30.96 -20.97 9.05
N SER A 113 31.79 -19.91 8.96
CA SER A 113 33.02 -19.92 8.13
C SER A 113 34.31 -20.03 8.95
N GLU A 114 34.24 -20.19 10.26
CA GLU A 114 35.40 -20.31 11.16
C GLU A 114 35.43 -21.65 11.92
N GLU A 115 35.18 -22.78 11.24
CA GLU A 115 35.56 -24.09 11.75
C GLU A 115 36.70 -24.67 10.90
N PRO A 116 37.94 -24.76 11.43
CA PRO A 116 39.06 -25.48 10.82
C PRO A 116 38.95 -27.00 10.95
#